data_AF-A0A959IDX7-F1
#
_entry.id   AF-A0A959IDX7-F1
#
_cell.length_a   1.000
_cell.length_b   1.000
_cell.length_c   1.000
_cell.angle_alpha   90.00
_cell.angle_beta   90.00
_cell.angle_gamma   90.00
#
_symmetry.space_group_name_H-M   'P 1'
#
loop_
_entity.id
_entity.type
_entity.pdbx_description
1 polymer ?
#
loop_
_entity_poly.entity_id
_entity_poly.type
_entity_poly.pdbx_seq_one_letter_code
_entity_poly.pdbx_strand_id
1 'polypeptide(L)'
;MITKLPALMKQLALLALICLVAGVSCKNEGSDEIAAEVQAIENGLLPAARVDGDSLTTFNILDRMEYHKVPGVSIAVVVDGRLRWAKGYGIANA
;
A
#
# COMPACT_ATOMS: atom_id res chain seq x y z
N MET A 1 -21.37 -14.01 -53.19
CA MET A 1 -21.55 -14.28 -51.75
C MET A 1 -20.22 -14.70 -51.07
N ILE A 2 -19.07 -14.09 -51.41
CA ILE A 2 -17.73 -14.60 -51.01
C ILE A 2 -16.85 -13.52 -50.34
N THR A 3 -17.21 -12.23 -50.42
CA THR A 3 -16.40 -11.12 -49.89
C THR A 3 -16.57 -10.83 -48.39
N LYS A 4 -17.51 -11.48 -47.71
CA LYS A 4 -17.80 -11.21 -46.28
C LYS A 4 -16.84 -11.90 -45.30
N LEU A 5 -16.07 -12.89 -45.75
CA LEU A 5 -15.16 -13.68 -44.92
C LEU A 5 -13.92 -12.89 -44.42
N PRO A 6 -13.17 -12.14 -45.26
CA PRO A 6 -12.03 -11.34 -44.78
C PRO A 6 -12.46 -10.12 -43.96
N ALA A 7 -13.69 -9.62 -44.17
CA ALA A 7 -14.27 -8.54 -43.36
C ALA A 7 -14.61 -9.01 -41.94
N LEU A 8 -15.16 -10.23 -41.80
CA LEU A 8 -15.46 -10.85 -40.51
C LEU A 8 -14.19 -11.15 -39.71
N MET A 9 -13.14 -11.65 -40.38
CA MET A 9 -11.83 -11.91 -39.76
C MET A 9 -11.14 -10.61 -39.29
N LYS A 10 -11.26 -9.51 -40.06
CA LYS A 10 -10.78 -8.19 -39.63
C LYS A 10 -11.54 -7.64 -38.44
N GLN A 11 -12.86 -7.83 -38.38
CA GLN A 11 -13.67 -7.40 -37.23
C GLN A 11 -13.36 -8.21 -35.98
N LEU A 12 -13.13 -9.52 -36.09
CA LEU A 12 -12.68 -10.35 -34.96
C LEU A 12 -11.30 -9.92 -34.45
N ALA A 13 -10.35 -9.62 -35.36
CA ALA A 13 -9.02 -9.15 -34.99
C ALA A 13 -9.06 -7.76 -34.32
N LEU A 14 -9.93 -6.87 -34.81
CA LEU A 14 -10.13 -5.54 -34.22
C LEU A 14 -10.76 -5.63 -32.82
N LEU A 15 -11.74 -6.53 -32.63
CA LEU A 15 -12.37 -6.77 -31.33
C LEU A 15 -11.39 -7.38 -30.32
N ALA A 16 -10.56 -8.34 -30.76
CA ALA A 16 -9.55 -8.97 -29.93
C ALA A 16 -8.46 -7.96 -29.49
N LEU A 17 -8.05 -7.07 -30.40
CA LEU A 17 -7.09 -6.00 -30.07
C LEU A 17 -7.68 -5.03 -29.05
N ILE A 18 -8.94 -4.61 -29.20
CA ILE A 18 -9.65 -3.71 -28.25
C ILE A 18 -9.78 -4.35 -26.87
N CYS A 19 -10.14 -5.63 -26.77
CA CYS A 19 -10.18 -6.35 -25.50
C CYS A 19 -8.82 -6.46 -24.81
N LEU A 20 -7.73 -6.58 -25.60
CA LEU A 20 -6.37 -6.64 -25.07
C LEU A 20 -5.94 -5.30 -24.43
N VAL A 21 -6.37 -4.16 -24.99
CA VAL A 21 -6.04 -2.82 -24.43
C VAL A 21 -6.88 -2.52 -23.18
N ALA A 22 -8.11 -3.01 -23.09
CA ALA A 22 -9.01 -2.74 -21.97
C ALA A 22 -8.65 -3.52 -20.68
N GLY A 23 -7.93 -4.65 -20.80
CA GLY A 23 -7.58 -5.50 -19.65
C GLY A 23 -6.45 -5.00 -18.75
N VAL A 24 -5.80 -3.88 -19.08
CA VAL A 24 -4.56 -3.43 -18.40
C VAL A 24 -4.80 -2.49 -17.21
N SER A 25 -6.01 -1.95 -17.03
CA SER A 25 -6.30 -1.04 -15.90
C SER A 25 -7.11 -1.67 -14.79
N CYS A 26 -6.45 -2.51 -13.99
CA CYS A 26 -6.82 -2.73 -12.60
C CYS A 26 -5.84 -1.95 -11.72
N LYS A 27 -6.21 -0.71 -11.34
CA LYS A 27 -5.44 0.11 -10.40
C LYS A 27 -6.10 -0.05 -9.03
N ASN A 28 -5.43 -0.70 -8.08
CA ASN A 28 -5.99 -0.96 -6.76
C ASN A 28 -5.74 0.22 -5.82
N GLU A 29 -6.51 1.29 -6.01
CA GLU A 29 -6.38 2.57 -5.30
C GLU A 29 -6.37 2.43 -3.76
N GLY A 30 -7.19 1.51 -3.22
CA GLY A 30 -7.26 1.29 -1.77
C GLY A 30 -6.01 0.66 -1.15
N SER A 31 -5.27 -0.18 -1.88
CA SER A 31 -4.03 -0.77 -1.35
C SER A 31 -2.88 0.24 -1.34
N ASP A 32 -2.83 1.12 -2.34
CA ASP A 32 -1.79 2.13 -2.45
C ASP A 32 -1.93 3.18 -1.34
N GLU A 33 -3.17 3.57 -1.01
CA GLU A 33 -3.47 4.49 0.09
C GLU A 33 -3.06 3.90 1.45
N ILE A 34 -3.43 2.65 1.75
CA ILE A 34 -3.04 1.98 2.99
C ILE A 34 -1.52 1.84 3.09
N ALA A 35 -0.84 1.52 1.99
CA ALA A 35 0.62 1.40 1.98
C ALA A 35 1.30 2.75 2.29
N ALA A 36 0.78 3.85 1.76
CA ALA A 36 1.27 5.20 2.07
C ALA A 36 1.03 5.57 3.54
N GLU A 37 -0.14 5.23 4.10
CA GLU A 37 -0.48 5.44 5.51
C GLU A 37 0.44 4.65 6.45
N VAL A 38 0.68 3.38 6.14
CA VAL A 38 1.62 2.51 6.87
C VAL A 38 3.02 3.13 6.85
N GLN A 39 3.51 3.58 5.70
CA GLN A 39 4.83 4.22 5.61
C GLN A 39 4.90 5.53 6.42
N ALA A 40 3.82 6.32 6.43
CA ALA A 40 3.77 7.55 7.22
C ALA A 40 3.88 7.26 8.72
N ILE A 41 3.20 6.22 9.21
CA ILE A 41 3.27 5.80 10.62
C ILE A 41 4.65 5.19 10.94
N GLU A 42 5.18 4.35 10.06
CA GLU A 42 6.49 3.71 10.25
C GLU A 42 7.64 4.72 10.36
N ASN A 43 7.58 5.83 9.64
CA ASN A 43 8.64 6.86 9.59
C ASN A 43 8.31 8.13 10.40
N GLY A 44 7.13 8.16 11.03
CA GLY A 44 6.56 9.32 11.71
C GLY A 44 6.60 9.25 13.24
N LEU A 45 7.36 8.32 13.83
CA LEU A 45 7.36 8.17 15.28
C LEU A 45 7.97 9.39 15.95
N LEU A 46 7.25 9.96 16.92
CA LEU A 46 7.67 11.14 17.66
C LEU A 46 8.54 10.75 18.86
N PRO A 47 9.42 11.66 19.34
CA PRO A 47 10.07 11.48 20.64
C PRO A 47 9.04 11.44 21.77
N ALA A 48 9.40 10.80 22.89
CA ALA A 48 8.52 10.68 24.06
C ALA A 48 8.21 12.04 24.71
N ALA A 49 9.11 13.01 24.57
CA ALA A 49 8.93 14.38 25.01
C ALA A 49 9.51 15.34 23.95
N ARG A 50 8.92 16.52 23.84
CA ARG A 50 9.35 17.59 22.95
C ARG A 50 9.19 18.93 23.67
N VAL A 51 10.12 19.85 23.46
CA VAL A 51 10.01 21.22 23.98
C VAL A 51 9.39 22.10 22.89
N ASP A 52 8.52 23.02 23.29
CA ASP A 52 7.96 24.00 22.36
C ASP A 52 9.07 24.83 21.72
N GLY A 53 9.07 24.89 20.39
CA GLY A 53 10.12 25.54 19.59
C GLY A 53 11.15 24.58 18.99
N ASP A 54 11.20 23.32 19.43
CA ASP A 54 12.07 22.32 18.81
C ASP A 54 11.65 22.03 17.37
N SER A 55 12.61 21.71 16.50
CA SER A 55 12.33 21.17 15.17
C SER A 55 11.56 19.84 15.28
N LEU A 56 10.68 19.57 14.31
CA LEU A 56 9.97 18.29 14.23
C LEU A 56 10.97 17.18 13.88
N THR A 57 11.32 16.36 14.86
CA THR A 57 12.13 15.15 14.66
C THR A 57 11.21 13.95 14.64
N THR A 58 11.31 13.13 13.61
CA THR A 58 10.62 11.84 13.51
C THR A 58 11.62 10.70 13.42
N PHE A 59 11.17 9.49 13.72
CA PHE A 59 11.99 8.29 13.69
C PHE A 59 11.30 7.15 12.95
N ASN A 60 12.11 6.23 12.40
CA ASN A 60 11.64 4.97 11.86
C ASN A 60 11.39 3.93 12.97
N ILE A 61 10.33 3.13 12.85
CA ILE A 61 9.96 2.11 13.82
C ILE A 61 11.06 1.07 14.07
N LEU A 62 11.76 0.62 13.04
CA LEU A 62 12.82 -0.38 13.17
C LEU A 62 14.00 0.19 13.96
N ASP A 63 14.39 1.43 13.65
CA ASP A 63 15.46 2.13 14.39
C ASP A 63 15.08 2.32 15.87
N ARG A 64 13.80 2.60 16.15
CA ARG A 64 13.32 2.74 17.53
C ARG A 64 13.24 1.42 18.27
N MET A 65 12.86 0.34 17.59
CA MET A 65 12.90 -1.00 18.16
C MET A 65 14.34 -1.40 18.52
N GLU A 66 15.30 -1.14 17.64
CA GLU A 66 16.71 -1.40 17.90
C GLU A 66 17.24 -0.55 19.06
N TYR A 67 17.00 0.76 19.03
CA TYR A 67 17.43 1.71 20.06
C TYR A 67 16.93 1.30 21.46
N HIS A 68 15.67 0.86 21.55
CA HIS A 68 15.05 0.43 22.81
C HIS A 68 15.21 -1.06 23.11
N LYS A 69 15.87 -1.83 22.24
CA LYS A 69 16.04 -3.28 22.37
C LYS A 69 14.70 -4.03 22.49
N VAL A 70 13.72 -3.60 21.71
CA VAL A 70 12.39 -4.22 21.65
C VAL A 70 12.40 -5.28 20.53
N PRO A 71 12.19 -6.57 20.84
CA PRO A 71 12.29 -7.64 19.85
C PRO A 71 11.13 -7.66 18.85
N GLY A 72 9.96 -7.15 19.23
CA GLY A 72 8.80 -7.09 18.37
C GLY A 72 7.69 -6.18 18.91
N VAL A 73 6.89 -5.63 18.00
CA VAL A 73 5.70 -4.80 18.30
C VAL A 73 4.63 -5.05 17.25
N SER A 74 3.36 -4.91 17.64
CA SER A 74 2.22 -4.96 16.72
C SER A 74 1.45 -3.65 16.78
N ILE A 75 1.04 -3.17 15.61
CA ILE A 75 0.24 -1.95 15.44
C ILE A 75 -1.09 -2.32 14.78
N ALA A 76 -2.19 -1.81 15.31
CA ALA A 76 -3.52 -1.89 14.71
C ALA A 76 -4.14 -0.49 14.65
N VAL A 77 -4.48 -0.03 13.45
CA VAL A 77 -5.12 1.28 13.22
C VAL A 77 -6.61 1.07 13.05
N VAL A 78 -7.40 1.78 13.85
CA VAL A 78 -8.86 1.74 13.85
C VAL A 78 -9.39 3.11 13.44
N VAL A 79 -10.23 3.13 12.40
CA VAL A 79 -10.90 4.34 11.89
C VAL A 79 -12.40 4.07 11.92
N ASP A 80 -13.17 5.01 12.46
CA ASP A 80 -14.63 4.88 12.60
C ASP A 80 -15.09 3.58 13.29
N GLY A 81 -14.33 3.14 14.30
CA GLY A 81 -14.61 1.92 15.05
C GLY A 81 -14.37 0.62 14.28
N ARG A 82 -13.77 0.67 13.08
CA ARG A 82 -13.43 -0.50 12.27
C ARG A 82 -11.92 -0.63 12.12
N LEU A 83 -11.43 -1.87 12.13
CA LEU A 83 -10.02 -2.14 11.84
C LEU A 83 -9.71 -1.73 10.40
N ARG A 84 -8.82 -0.75 10.24
CA ARG A 84 -8.35 -0.32 8.92
C ARG A 84 -7.20 -1.20 8.44
N TRP A 85 -6.20 -1.41 9.31
CA TRP A 85 -5.12 -2.37 9.08
C TRP A 85 -4.45 -2.78 10.39
N ALA A 86 -3.73 -3.90 10.35
CA ALA A 86 -2.83 -4.32 11.42
C ALA A 86 -1.53 -4.88 10.84
N LYS A 87 -0.40 -4.61 11.50
CA LYS A 87 0.94 -5.09 11.09
C LYS A 87 1.80 -5.39 12.31
N GLY A 88 2.51 -6.52 12.24
CA GLY A 88 3.54 -6.90 13.21
C GLY A 88 4.94 -6.57 12.71
N TYR A 89 5.82 -6.22 13.64
CA TYR A 89 7.23 -5.91 13.42
C TYR A 89 8.06 -6.76 14.37
N GLY A 90 9.15 -7.35 13.88
CA GLY A 90 10.03 -8.19 14.69
C GLY A 90 9.42 -9.54 15.09
N ILE A 91 9.80 -10.06 16.25
CA ILE A 91 9.43 -11.39 16.75
C ILE A 91 8.83 -11.31 18.17
N ALA A 92 7.79 -12.11 18.43
CA ALA A 92 7.10 -12.15 19.73
C ALA A 92 7.75 -13.13 20.73
N ASN A 93 8.41 -14.18 20.24
CA ASN A 93 9.07 -15.19 21.05
C ASN A 93 10.56 -15.23 20.63
N ALA A 94 11.38 -14.42 21.31
CA ALA A 94 12.84 -14.42 21.16
C ALA A 94 13.49 -15.35 22.19
#